data_AF-A0AAN6RW02-F1
#
_entry.id   AF-A0AAN6RW02-F1
#
_cell.length_a   1.000
_cell.length_b   1.000
_cell.length_c   1.000
_cell.angle_alpha   90.00
_cell.angle_beta   90.00
_cell.angle_gamma   90.00
#
_symmetry.space_group_name_H-M   'P 1'
#
loop_
_entity.id
_entity.type
_entity.pdbx_description
1 polymer ?
#
loop_
_entity_poly.entity_id
_entity_poly.type
_entity_poly.pdbx_seq_one_letter_code
_entity_poly.pdbx_strand_id
1 'polypeptide(L)'
;MPDMFRGNPAPNPSAASASELVAAEAEAAASGSFLDRFKVKALETAKSFLIDMWLARHTQERVMPVLRGVLEGAGEEFADAVRFGGGVYAVGYCFGARYVLLLAREGRGGKKGDEEAGVEEPLIKAGALAHATLVSKDDFVGLRAPLSVVCVEDDPLFPDEVRIAGEEYMSANGVEHEVQVYPGVPHGFAVVGDYNDEHIKTAQATAFDQMLKWIEEH
;
A
#
# COMPACT_ATOMS: atom_id res chain seq x y z
N MET A 1 -3.10 -17.11 -2.08
CA MET A 1 -1.99 -16.12 -2.13
C MET A 1 -0.73 -16.83 -1.64
N PRO A 2 0.37 -16.82 -2.41
CA PRO A 2 1.65 -17.30 -1.90
C PRO A 2 2.10 -16.42 -0.73
N ASP A 3 2.86 -17.02 0.17
CA ASP A 3 3.35 -16.36 1.37
C ASP A 3 4.43 -15.34 1.02
N MET A 4 4.01 -14.07 0.94
CA MET A 4 4.89 -12.92 0.66
C MET A 4 5.90 -12.66 1.80
N PHE A 5 5.71 -13.27 2.97
CA PHE A 5 6.44 -12.95 4.19
C PHE A 5 7.19 -14.14 4.80
N ARG A 6 7.20 -15.31 4.15
CA ARG A 6 7.92 -16.53 4.58
C ARG A 6 7.64 -16.92 6.05
N GLY A 7 6.37 -16.88 6.45
CA GLY A 7 5.90 -17.24 7.78
C GLY A 7 6.08 -16.14 8.81
N ASN A 8 6.43 -14.92 8.39
CA ASN A 8 6.61 -13.77 9.27
C ASN A 8 5.59 -12.67 8.92
N PRO A 9 4.29 -12.85 9.21
CA PRO A 9 3.27 -11.85 8.91
C PRO A 9 3.55 -10.52 9.62
N ALA A 10 3.03 -9.42 9.07
CA ALA A 10 3.09 -8.13 9.74
C ALA A 10 2.53 -8.27 11.17
N PRO A 11 3.13 -7.60 12.18
CA PRO A 11 2.59 -7.63 13.54
C PRO A 11 1.15 -7.12 13.51
N ASN A 12 0.19 -8.03 13.63
CA ASN A 12 -1.22 -7.70 13.47
C ASN A 12 -1.71 -7.11 14.80
N PRO A 13 -2.26 -5.89 14.83
CA PRO A 13 -3.09 -5.53 15.95
C PRO A 13 -4.37 -6.34 15.77
N SER A 14 -4.56 -7.40 16.57
CA SER A 14 -5.91 -7.96 16.67
C SER A 14 -6.87 -6.83 17.05
N ALA A 15 -8.14 -6.89 16.63
CA ALA A 15 -9.15 -5.93 17.09
C ALA A 15 -9.19 -5.83 18.62
N ALA A 16 -8.84 -6.92 19.32
CA ALA A 16 -8.64 -6.96 20.77
C ALA A 16 -7.47 -6.07 21.24
N SER A 17 -6.37 -5.96 20.49
CA SER A 17 -5.22 -5.13 20.87
C SER A 17 -5.39 -3.63 20.57
N ALA A 18 -6.24 -3.28 19.60
CA ALA A 18 -6.63 -1.90 19.32
C ALA A 18 -7.67 -1.43 20.34
N SER A 19 -8.65 -2.29 20.68
CA SER A 19 -9.58 -2.01 21.77
C SER A 19 -8.90 -2.04 23.13
N GLU A 20 -7.88 -2.86 23.37
CA GLU A 20 -7.05 -2.84 24.58
C GLU A 20 -6.21 -1.56 24.68
N LEU A 21 -5.69 -1.04 23.56
CA LEU A 21 -4.99 0.25 23.54
C LEU A 21 -5.95 1.39 23.83
N VAL A 22 -7.11 1.43 23.15
CA VAL A 22 -8.14 2.46 23.39
C VAL A 22 -8.70 2.36 24.80
N ALA A 23 -8.89 1.15 25.33
CA ALA A 23 -9.29 0.92 26.72
C ALA A 23 -8.19 1.34 27.71
N ALA A 24 -6.93 1.04 27.43
CA ALA A 24 -5.80 1.44 28.26
C ALA A 24 -5.55 2.95 28.20
N GLU A 25 -5.80 3.61 27.07
CA GLU A 25 -5.78 5.06 26.93
C GLU A 25 -6.94 5.72 27.68
N ALA A 26 -8.15 5.17 27.57
CA ALA A 26 -9.32 5.62 28.32
C ALA A 26 -9.13 5.43 29.84
N GLU A 27 -8.56 4.30 30.28
CA GLU A 27 -8.19 4.06 31.67
C GLU A 27 -7.07 4.99 32.13
N ALA A 28 -6.03 5.22 31.33
CA ALA A 28 -4.94 6.13 31.67
C ALA A 28 -5.38 7.61 31.72
N ALA A 29 -6.37 7.98 30.88
CA ALA A 29 -7.00 9.29 30.92
C ALA A 29 -7.92 9.44 32.15
N ALA A 30 -8.67 8.39 32.51
CA ALA A 30 -9.57 8.38 33.66
C ALA A 30 -8.85 8.26 35.01
N SER A 31 -7.74 7.51 35.08
CA SER A 31 -6.98 7.28 36.32
C SER A 31 -6.04 8.44 36.67
N GLY A 32 -5.67 9.27 35.69
CA GLY A 32 -4.65 10.32 35.86
C GLY A 32 -3.27 9.78 36.25
N SER A 33 -3.08 8.45 36.23
CA SER A 33 -1.91 7.77 36.76
C SER A 33 -0.76 7.81 35.77
N PHE A 34 0.39 8.30 36.23
CA PHE A 34 1.63 8.31 35.46
C PHE A 34 2.09 6.91 35.02
N LEU A 35 1.76 5.86 35.79
CA LEU A 35 2.14 4.48 35.47
C LEU A 35 1.35 3.93 34.28
N ASP A 36 0.09 4.29 34.15
CA ASP A 36 -0.76 3.81 33.04
C ASP A 36 -0.37 4.51 31.74
N ARG A 37 -0.10 5.82 31.79
CA ARG A 37 0.49 6.56 30.65
C ARG A 37 1.85 6.01 30.24
N PHE A 38 2.68 5.59 31.21
CA PHE A 38 3.98 4.98 30.92
C PHE A 38 3.83 3.62 30.23
N LYS A 39 2.88 2.78 30.69
CA LYS A 39 2.61 1.47 30.07
C LYS A 39 2.09 1.60 28.65
N VAL A 40 1.15 2.52 28.39
CA VAL A 40 0.63 2.79 27.04
C VAL A 40 1.77 3.20 26.12
N LYS A 41 2.57 4.19 26.51
CA LYS A 41 3.72 4.65 25.71
C LYS A 41 4.76 3.55 25.48
N ALA A 42 5.02 2.72 26.48
CA ALA A 42 5.95 1.59 26.34
C ALA A 42 5.42 0.54 25.35
N LEU A 43 4.11 0.26 25.38
CA LEU A 43 3.46 -0.66 24.46
C LEU A 43 3.46 -0.12 23.03
N GLU A 44 3.15 1.16 22.84
CA GLU A 44 3.25 1.83 21.53
C GLU A 44 4.67 1.77 20.98
N THR A 45 5.67 2.12 21.80
CA THR A 45 7.09 2.10 21.39
C THR A 45 7.52 0.69 20.99
N ALA A 46 7.13 -0.33 21.74
CA ALA A 46 7.42 -1.72 21.40
C ALA A 46 6.72 -2.15 20.10
N LYS A 47 5.46 -1.73 19.88
CA LYS A 47 4.71 -2.02 18.65
C LYS A 47 5.34 -1.36 17.43
N SER A 48 5.68 -0.07 17.51
CA SER A 48 6.40 0.65 16.45
C SER A 48 7.73 -0.04 16.14
N PHE A 49 8.51 -0.41 17.17
CA PHE A 49 9.76 -1.13 16.98
C PHE A 49 9.59 -2.49 16.29
N LEU A 50 8.53 -3.25 16.60
CA LEU A 50 8.24 -4.52 15.94
C LEU A 50 7.87 -4.33 14.46
N ILE A 51 7.08 -3.29 14.15
CA ILE A 51 6.73 -2.93 12.78
C ILE A 51 7.97 -2.48 12.01
N ASP A 52 8.80 -1.61 12.59
CA ASP A 52 10.05 -1.13 11.98
C ASP A 52 11.01 -2.30 11.69
N MET A 53 11.17 -3.20 12.66
CA MET A 53 11.98 -4.40 12.49
C MET A 53 11.40 -5.34 11.41
N TRP A 54 10.08 -5.43 11.31
CA TRP A 54 9.41 -6.20 10.27
C TRP A 54 9.64 -5.59 8.89
N LEU A 55 9.46 -4.27 8.75
CA LEU A 55 9.70 -3.51 7.52
C LEU A 55 11.16 -3.67 7.06
N ALA A 56 12.12 -3.58 7.98
CA ALA A 56 13.54 -3.77 7.68
C ALA A 56 13.87 -5.18 7.15
N ARG A 57 13.08 -6.20 7.49
CA ARG A 57 13.28 -7.58 6.98
C ARG A 57 12.65 -7.81 5.61
N HIS A 58 11.65 -7.02 5.21
CA HIS A 58 10.92 -7.20 3.97
C HIS A 58 11.38 -6.17 2.94
N THR A 59 12.58 -6.40 2.42
CA THR A 59 13.21 -5.52 1.43
C THR A 59 12.67 -5.78 0.02
N GLN A 60 12.88 -4.81 -0.86
CA GLN A 60 12.50 -4.89 -2.27
C GLN A 60 13.09 -6.14 -2.95
N GLU A 61 14.34 -6.48 -2.66
CA GLU A 61 15.07 -7.62 -3.23
C GLU A 61 14.45 -8.96 -2.83
N ARG A 62 13.69 -9.00 -1.74
CA ARG A 62 13.00 -10.20 -1.27
C ARG A 62 11.59 -10.31 -1.82
N VAL A 63 10.85 -9.20 -1.85
CA VAL A 63 9.43 -9.20 -2.22
C VAL A 63 9.24 -9.18 -3.74
N MET A 64 10.03 -8.40 -4.48
CA MET A 64 9.86 -8.28 -5.95
C MET A 64 10.01 -9.62 -6.69
N PRO A 65 10.98 -10.51 -6.37
CA PRO A 65 11.03 -11.83 -7.02
C PRO A 65 9.78 -12.67 -6.76
N VAL A 66 9.18 -12.59 -5.58
CA VAL A 66 7.93 -13.30 -5.26
C VAL A 66 6.78 -12.75 -6.09
N LEU A 67 6.64 -11.43 -6.17
CA LEU A 67 5.60 -10.78 -6.98
C LEU A 67 5.76 -11.11 -8.47
N ARG A 68 6.99 -11.10 -9.00
CA ARG A 68 7.25 -11.53 -10.38
C ARG A 68 6.85 -12.99 -10.61
N GLY A 69 7.19 -13.89 -9.70
CA GLY A 69 6.75 -15.29 -9.78
C GLY A 69 5.23 -15.45 -9.74
N VAL A 70 4.52 -14.59 -8.98
CA VAL A 70 3.05 -14.55 -8.99
C VAL A 70 2.51 -14.11 -10.34
N LEU A 71 3.08 -13.06 -10.95
CA LEU A 71 2.64 -12.57 -12.24
C LEU A 71 2.92 -13.57 -13.37
N GLU A 72 4.08 -14.23 -13.33
CA GLU A 72 4.44 -15.31 -14.26
C GLU A 72 3.47 -16.50 -14.12
N GLY A 73 3.29 -17.00 -12.88
CA GLY A 73 2.35 -18.09 -12.61
C GLY A 73 0.91 -17.72 -12.98
N ALA A 74 0.48 -16.47 -12.79
CA ALA A 74 -0.83 -16.01 -13.22
C ALA A 74 -0.97 -16.03 -14.75
N GLY A 75 0.07 -15.64 -15.47
CA GLY A 75 0.12 -15.71 -16.93
C GLY A 75 0.10 -17.14 -17.48
N GLU A 76 0.66 -18.10 -16.74
CA GLU A 76 0.68 -19.52 -17.12
C GLU A 76 -0.62 -20.25 -16.75
N GLU A 77 -1.04 -20.18 -15.48
CA GLU A 77 -2.19 -20.92 -14.96
C GLU A 77 -3.54 -20.32 -15.37
N PHE A 78 -3.59 -18.98 -15.53
CA PHE A 78 -4.80 -18.24 -15.86
C PHE A 78 -4.66 -17.45 -17.16
N ALA A 79 -3.91 -18.01 -18.13
CA ALA A 79 -3.60 -17.40 -19.42
C ALA A 79 -4.82 -16.78 -20.12
N ASP A 80 -5.95 -17.49 -20.15
CA ASP A 80 -7.19 -17.00 -20.75
C ASP A 80 -7.74 -15.79 -20.00
N ALA A 81 -7.78 -15.82 -18.66
CA ALA A 81 -8.25 -14.69 -17.86
C ALA A 81 -7.34 -13.47 -18.01
N VAL A 82 -6.01 -13.66 -18.01
CA VAL A 82 -5.04 -12.57 -18.22
C VAL A 82 -5.18 -11.99 -19.63
N ARG A 83 -5.37 -12.84 -20.65
CA ARG A 83 -5.53 -12.41 -22.04
C ARG A 83 -6.85 -11.66 -22.26
N PHE A 84 -7.97 -12.23 -21.83
CA PHE A 84 -9.30 -11.62 -22.03
C PHE A 84 -9.55 -10.43 -21.09
N GLY A 85 -8.90 -10.41 -19.93
CA GLY A 85 -8.90 -9.28 -19.00
C GLY A 85 -7.88 -8.19 -19.34
N GLY A 86 -7.16 -8.28 -20.46
CA GLY A 86 -6.22 -7.23 -20.89
C GLY A 86 -4.94 -7.09 -20.06
N GLY A 87 -4.70 -7.99 -19.10
CA GLY A 87 -3.50 -8.03 -18.28
C GLY A 87 -3.76 -8.42 -16.83
N VAL A 88 -2.82 -8.10 -15.96
CA VAL A 88 -2.94 -8.29 -14.51
C VAL A 88 -3.06 -6.93 -13.85
N TYR A 89 -3.99 -6.81 -12.91
CA TYR A 89 -4.20 -5.61 -12.11
C TYR A 89 -3.58 -5.81 -10.72
N ALA A 90 -3.05 -4.74 -10.12
CA ALA A 90 -2.45 -4.83 -8.80
C ALA A 90 -3.12 -3.86 -7.82
N VAL A 91 -3.45 -4.40 -6.64
CA VAL A 91 -3.99 -3.62 -5.53
C VAL A 91 -3.07 -3.77 -4.32
N GLY A 92 -2.67 -2.65 -3.71
CA GLY A 92 -1.70 -2.65 -2.62
C GLY A 92 -2.09 -1.74 -1.45
N TYR A 93 -1.95 -2.24 -0.23
CA TYR A 93 -2.27 -1.50 1.00
C TYR A 93 -1.01 -1.37 1.85
N CYS A 94 -0.79 -0.21 2.48
CA CYS A 94 0.34 0.04 3.38
C CYS A 94 1.66 -0.35 2.69
N PHE A 95 2.34 -1.37 3.23
CA PHE A 95 3.58 -1.91 2.67
C PHE A 95 3.43 -2.36 1.22
N GLY A 96 2.30 -2.98 0.86
CA GLY A 96 2.03 -3.47 -0.49
C GLY A 96 1.86 -2.35 -1.53
N ALA A 97 1.49 -1.13 -1.11
CA ALA A 97 1.29 0.00 -2.01
C ALA A 97 2.57 0.40 -2.76
N ARG A 98 3.71 0.41 -2.06
CA ARG A 98 5.01 0.67 -2.70
C ARG A 98 5.29 -0.31 -3.83
N TYR A 99 4.92 -1.58 -3.66
CA TYR A 99 5.16 -2.60 -4.67
C TYR A 99 4.25 -2.45 -5.89
N VAL A 100 3.07 -1.86 -5.75
CA VAL A 100 2.24 -1.48 -6.92
C VAL A 100 3.00 -0.46 -7.77
N LEU A 101 3.63 0.56 -7.17
CA LEU A 101 4.48 1.53 -7.89
C LEU A 101 5.64 0.84 -8.60
N LEU A 102 6.32 -0.07 -7.90
CA LEU A 102 7.45 -0.81 -8.47
C LEU A 102 7.04 -1.71 -9.65
N LEU A 103 5.89 -2.36 -9.56
CA LEU A 103 5.33 -3.16 -10.66
C LEU A 103 4.84 -2.28 -11.82
N ALA A 104 4.30 -1.09 -11.53
CA ALA A 104 3.82 -0.13 -12.52
C ALA A 104 4.95 0.51 -13.36
N ARG A 105 6.20 0.49 -12.87
CA ARG A 105 7.38 0.98 -13.63
C ARG A 105 8.17 -0.13 -14.32
N GLU A 106 8.12 -1.37 -13.84
CA GLU A 106 8.82 -2.49 -14.47
C GLU A 106 8.12 -2.88 -15.79
N GLY A 107 8.88 -3.07 -16.86
CA GLY A 107 8.40 -3.58 -18.14
C GLY A 107 8.48 -5.10 -18.23
N ARG A 108 7.61 -5.73 -19.04
CA ARG A 108 7.59 -7.18 -19.30
C ARG A 108 8.81 -7.70 -20.09
N GLY A 109 9.77 -6.84 -20.49
CA GLY A 109 10.86 -7.14 -21.43
C GLY A 109 12.28 -7.25 -20.85
N GLY A 110 12.45 -7.43 -19.53
CA GLY A 110 13.76 -7.44 -18.88
C GLY A 110 14.70 -8.63 -19.18
N LYS A 111 15.26 -8.73 -20.38
CA LYS A 111 16.69 -9.06 -20.52
C LYS A 111 17.44 -7.74 -20.71
N LYS A 112 18.25 -7.35 -19.73
CA LYS A 112 19.25 -6.29 -19.90
C LYS A 112 20.15 -6.68 -21.09
N GLY A 113 19.97 -6.08 -22.26
CA GLY A 113 20.84 -6.30 -23.41
C GLY A 113 20.26 -6.02 -24.80
N ASP A 114 18.93 -6.01 -24.96
CA ASP A 114 18.34 -5.84 -26.30
C ASP A 114 17.80 -4.41 -26.45
N GLU A 115 18.66 -3.50 -26.93
CA GLU A 115 18.40 -2.08 -27.17
C GLU A 115 17.38 -1.79 -28.31
N GLU A 116 16.71 -2.82 -28.84
CA GLU A 116 15.74 -2.71 -29.95
C GLU A 116 14.34 -3.26 -29.61
N ALA A 117 13.89 -3.19 -28.36
CA ALA A 117 12.49 -3.44 -28.04
C ALA A 117 11.73 -2.11 -27.96
N GLY A 118 10.56 -2.02 -28.62
CA GLY A 118 9.63 -0.89 -28.49
C GLY A 118 9.23 -0.62 -27.04
N VAL A 119 8.34 0.36 -26.83
CA VAL A 119 7.83 0.71 -25.49
C VAL A 119 7.36 -0.55 -24.76
N GLU A 120 8.14 -1.05 -23.80
CA GLU A 120 7.79 -2.27 -23.09
C GLU A 120 6.56 -2.01 -22.22
N GLU A 121 5.53 -2.84 -22.41
CA GLU A 121 4.34 -2.79 -21.60
C GLU A 121 4.66 -3.04 -20.12
N PRO A 122 4.00 -2.32 -19.20
CA PRO A 122 4.19 -2.53 -17.77
C PRO A 122 3.82 -3.95 -17.34
N LEU A 123 4.39 -4.40 -16.22
CA LEU A 123 4.05 -5.71 -15.63
C LEU A 123 2.55 -5.81 -15.28
N ILE A 124 1.93 -4.70 -14.93
CA ILE A 124 0.50 -4.58 -14.58
C ILE A 124 -0.23 -3.67 -15.55
N LYS A 125 -1.51 -3.95 -15.80
CA LYS A 125 -2.40 -3.16 -16.67
C LYS A 125 -2.81 -1.84 -16.03
N ALA A 126 -3.17 -1.87 -14.75
CA ALA A 126 -3.44 -0.71 -13.90
C ALA A 126 -3.21 -1.09 -12.44
N GLY A 127 -2.97 -0.09 -11.60
CA GLY A 127 -2.77 -0.27 -10.16
C GLY A 127 -3.68 0.62 -9.32
N ALA A 128 -4.08 0.12 -8.15
CA ALA A 128 -4.71 0.92 -7.11
C ALA A 128 -3.95 0.72 -5.79
N LEU A 129 -3.68 1.81 -5.08
CA LEU A 129 -2.92 1.73 -3.84
C LEU A 129 -3.51 2.62 -2.75
N ALA A 130 -3.36 2.18 -1.50
CA ALA A 130 -3.88 2.91 -0.34
C ALA A 130 -2.84 3.04 0.77
N HIS A 131 -2.79 4.24 1.36
CA HIS A 131 -2.02 4.62 2.54
C HIS A 131 -0.60 4.06 2.53
N ALA A 132 0.17 4.41 1.50
CA ALA A 132 1.45 3.77 1.25
C ALA A 132 2.46 3.94 2.40
N THR A 133 3.46 3.07 2.48
CA THR A 133 4.60 3.26 3.39
C THR A 133 5.90 2.91 2.69
N LEU A 134 7.02 3.47 3.18
CA LEU A 134 8.36 3.34 2.61
C LEU A 134 8.49 3.85 1.16
N VAL A 135 7.55 4.69 0.72
CA VAL A 135 7.61 5.29 -0.63
C VAL A 135 8.53 6.49 -0.62
N SER A 136 9.35 6.57 -1.66
CA SER A 136 10.24 7.70 -1.94
C SER A 136 9.91 8.30 -3.30
N LYS A 137 10.44 9.50 -3.59
CA LYS A 137 10.26 10.17 -4.90
C LYS A 137 10.76 9.29 -6.06
N ASP A 138 11.83 8.52 -5.84
CA ASP A 138 12.41 7.63 -6.84
C ASP A 138 11.51 6.44 -7.20
N ASP A 139 10.56 6.07 -6.34
CA ASP A 139 9.62 4.99 -6.64
C ASP A 139 8.60 5.39 -7.74
N PHE A 140 8.40 6.69 -7.98
CA PHE A 140 7.56 7.21 -9.07
C PHE A 140 8.29 7.30 -10.41
N VAL A 141 9.62 7.29 -10.42
CA VAL A 141 10.38 7.46 -11.66
C VAL A 141 10.22 6.24 -12.55
N GLY A 142 9.81 6.48 -13.80
CA GLY A 142 9.63 5.46 -14.83
C GLY A 142 8.29 4.75 -14.80
N LEU A 143 7.30 5.25 -14.04
CA LEU A 143 5.93 4.73 -14.04
C LEU A 143 5.34 4.71 -15.46
N ARG A 144 4.64 3.62 -15.78
CA ARG A 144 4.02 3.39 -17.10
C ARG A 144 2.56 2.94 -17.00
N ALA A 145 2.18 2.27 -15.92
CA ALA A 145 0.79 1.84 -15.70
C ALA A 145 -0.05 2.97 -15.05
N PRO A 146 -1.35 3.06 -15.38
CA PRO A 146 -2.29 3.95 -14.70
C PRO A 146 -2.45 3.62 -13.21
N LEU A 147 -2.57 4.64 -12.36
CA LEU A 147 -2.61 4.48 -10.90
C LEU A 147 -3.72 5.29 -10.19
N SER A 148 -4.51 4.64 -9.34
CA SER A 148 -5.32 5.32 -8.32
C SER A 148 -4.65 5.26 -6.95
N VAL A 149 -4.57 6.41 -6.27
CA VAL A 149 -3.78 6.62 -5.06
C VAL A 149 -4.68 7.20 -3.95
N VAL A 150 -5.02 6.34 -2.99
CA VAL A 150 -5.75 6.70 -1.77
C VAL A 150 -4.74 7.13 -0.70
N CYS A 151 -4.75 8.41 -0.36
CA CYS A 151 -3.82 9.04 0.59
C CYS A 151 -4.52 9.45 1.88
N VAL A 152 -3.78 9.52 2.97
CA VAL A 152 -4.26 10.02 4.27
C VAL A 152 -3.67 11.41 4.50
N GLU A 153 -4.49 12.33 4.99
CA GLU A 153 -4.04 13.69 5.37
C GLU A 153 -3.02 13.61 6.52
N ASP A 154 -1.96 14.42 6.44
CA ASP A 154 -0.91 14.51 7.45
C ASP A 154 -0.26 13.16 7.83
N ASP A 155 -0.18 12.22 6.88
CA ASP A 155 0.36 10.88 7.11
C ASP A 155 1.90 10.88 7.20
N PRO A 156 2.49 10.58 8.38
CA PRO A 156 3.94 10.53 8.53
C PRO A 156 4.61 9.38 7.75
N LEU A 157 3.84 8.34 7.38
CA LEU A 157 4.36 7.18 6.63
C LEU A 157 4.36 7.41 5.11
N PHE A 158 3.56 8.36 4.64
CA PHE A 158 3.57 8.83 3.25
C PHE A 158 3.44 10.35 3.21
N PRO A 159 4.54 11.08 3.50
CA PRO A 159 4.51 12.52 3.63
C PRO A 159 4.04 13.23 2.36
N ASP A 160 3.35 14.35 2.52
CA ASP A 160 2.84 15.17 1.42
C ASP A 160 3.91 15.55 0.40
N GLU A 161 5.14 15.85 0.84
CA GLU A 161 6.24 16.16 -0.07
C GLU A 161 6.52 15.02 -1.07
N VAL A 162 6.39 13.77 -0.63
CA VAL A 162 6.61 12.60 -1.47
C VAL A 162 5.39 12.37 -2.37
N ARG A 163 4.17 12.46 -1.81
CA ARG A 163 2.91 12.33 -2.55
C ARG A 163 2.80 13.36 -3.68
N ILE A 164 3.01 14.64 -3.37
CA ILE A 164 2.93 15.75 -4.32
C ILE A 164 3.98 15.57 -5.42
N ALA A 165 5.22 15.26 -5.08
CA ALA A 165 6.26 15.01 -6.08
C ALA A 165 5.92 13.84 -7.01
N GLY A 166 5.27 12.80 -6.48
CA GLY A 166 4.77 11.68 -7.27
C GLY A 166 3.64 12.07 -8.22
N GLU A 167 2.65 12.82 -7.74
CA GLU A 167 1.53 13.34 -8.55
C GLU A 167 2.02 14.28 -9.67
N GLU A 168 2.95 15.18 -9.35
CA GLU A 168 3.61 16.05 -10.32
C GLU A 168 4.37 15.23 -11.38
N TYR A 169 5.09 14.19 -10.96
CA TYR A 169 5.78 13.29 -11.88
C TYR A 169 4.80 12.59 -12.83
N MET A 170 3.72 11.99 -12.30
CA MET A 170 2.72 11.30 -13.10
C MET A 170 2.06 12.25 -14.11
N SER A 171 1.68 13.45 -13.67
CA SER A 171 1.15 14.51 -14.53
C SER A 171 2.13 14.91 -15.64
N ALA A 172 3.39 15.18 -15.29
CA ALA A 172 4.40 15.65 -16.24
C ALA A 172 4.79 14.60 -17.29
N ASN A 173 4.65 13.31 -16.96
CA ASN A 173 5.03 12.20 -17.84
C ASN A 173 3.82 11.54 -18.53
N GLY A 174 2.61 12.10 -18.36
CA GLY A 174 1.39 11.57 -18.99
C GLY A 174 0.98 10.20 -18.47
N VAL A 175 1.33 9.87 -17.22
CA VAL A 175 0.82 8.68 -16.54
C VAL A 175 -0.58 9.00 -16.06
N GLU A 176 -1.58 8.26 -16.53
CA GLU A 176 -2.97 8.41 -16.09
C GLU A 176 -3.07 8.10 -14.59
N HIS A 177 -3.66 9.01 -13.83
CA HIS A 177 -3.72 8.86 -12.37
C HIS A 177 -4.95 9.54 -11.76
N GLU A 178 -5.33 9.02 -10.60
CA GLU A 178 -6.27 9.62 -9.67
C GLU A 178 -5.62 9.66 -8.29
N VAL A 179 -5.60 10.84 -7.65
CA VAL A 179 -5.09 10.99 -6.28
C VAL A 179 -6.20 11.60 -5.43
N GLN A 180 -6.55 10.95 -4.32
CA GLN A 180 -7.47 11.49 -3.33
C GLN A 180 -6.83 11.47 -1.94
N VAL A 181 -6.99 12.57 -1.20
CA VAL A 181 -6.50 12.71 0.18
C VAL A 181 -7.69 12.70 1.13
N TYR A 182 -7.69 11.77 2.07
CA TYR A 182 -8.77 11.57 3.03
C TYR A 182 -8.42 12.24 4.36
N PRO A 183 -9.20 13.26 4.80
CA PRO A 183 -8.94 13.98 6.04
C PRO A 183 -9.48 13.22 7.26
N GLY A 184 -8.79 13.36 8.40
CA GLY A 184 -9.26 12.85 9.68
C GLY A 184 -9.44 11.33 9.77
N VAL A 185 -8.69 10.56 8.97
CA VAL A 185 -8.70 9.09 9.01
C VAL A 185 -7.33 8.56 9.43
N PRO A 186 -7.25 7.39 10.09
CA PRO A 186 -5.98 6.78 10.44
C PRO A 186 -5.29 6.18 9.20
N HIS A 187 -3.97 6.00 9.25
CA HIS A 187 -3.17 5.39 8.18
C HIS A 187 -3.83 4.14 7.58
N GLY A 188 -4.23 3.16 8.41
CA GLY A 188 -4.81 1.90 7.94
C GLY A 188 -6.30 1.94 7.55
N PHE A 189 -6.94 3.11 7.40
CA PHE A 189 -8.40 3.21 7.28
C PHE A 189 -9.02 2.42 6.12
N ALA A 190 -8.29 2.26 5.01
CA ALA A 190 -8.77 1.60 3.80
C ALA A 190 -8.73 0.06 3.88
N VAL A 191 -8.14 -0.53 4.93
CA VAL A 191 -8.16 -1.98 5.15
C VAL A 191 -9.46 -2.38 5.83
N VAL A 192 -10.03 -3.53 5.45
CA VAL A 192 -11.23 -4.10 6.09
C VAL A 192 -11.07 -4.13 7.62
N GLY A 193 -11.92 -3.37 8.30
CA GLY A 193 -11.91 -3.20 9.75
C GLY A 193 -13.18 -2.49 10.21
N ASP A 194 -13.57 -2.71 11.47
CA ASP A 194 -14.72 -2.03 12.07
C ASP A 194 -14.23 -0.81 12.86
N TYR A 195 -14.73 0.37 12.48
CA TYR A 195 -14.47 1.62 13.15
C TYR A 195 -15.73 2.09 13.87
N ASN A 196 -15.60 2.53 15.13
CA ASN A 196 -16.73 3.13 15.84
C ASN A 196 -17.15 4.47 15.23
N ASP A 197 -16.22 5.16 14.56
CA ASP A 197 -16.45 6.46 13.93
C ASP A 197 -17.07 6.28 12.53
N GLU A 198 -18.28 6.82 12.34
CA GLU A 198 -19.02 6.79 11.08
C GLU A 198 -18.33 7.59 9.95
N HIS A 199 -17.53 8.61 10.30
CA HIS A 199 -16.70 9.32 9.32
C HIS A 199 -15.68 8.37 8.70
N ILE A 200 -14.97 7.59 9.52
CA ILE A 200 -13.95 6.65 9.05
C ILE A 200 -14.58 5.52 8.23
N LYS A 201 -15.75 5.00 8.64
CA LYS A 201 -16.50 4.00 7.86
C LYS A 201 -16.90 4.53 6.48
N THR A 202 -17.39 5.75 6.43
CA THR A 202 -17.78 6.39 5.16
C THR A 202 -16.57 6.61 4.27
N ALA A 203 -15.46 7.12 4.83
CA ALA A 203 -14.21 7.29 4.11
C ALA A 203 -13.65 5.96 3.58
N GLN A 204 -13.68 4.90 4.40
CA GLN A 204 -13.26 3.55 3.99
C GLN A 204 -14.09 3.03 2.81
N ALA A 205 -15.42 3.13 2.86
CA ALA A 205 -16.28 2.74 1.75
C ALA A 205 -15.99 3.56 0.49
N THR A 206 -15.80 4.88 0.64
CA THR A 206 -15.46 5.78 -0.47
C THR A 206 -14.11 5.42 -1.10
N ALA A 207 -13.11 5.10 -0.29
CA ALA A 207 -11.79 4.67 -0.77
C ALA A 207 -11.85 3.31 -1.49
N PHE A 208 -12.65 2.37 -0.97
CA PHE A 208 -12.90 1.10 -1.65
C PHE A 208 -13.55 1.32 -3.01
N ASP A 209 -14.59 2.16 -3.09
CA ASP A 209 -15.29 2.46 -4.33
C ASP A 209 -14.39 3.18 -5.34
N GLN A 210 -13.53 4.10 -4.90
CA GLN A 210 -12.50 4.74 -5.72
C GLN A 210 -11.60 3.68 -6.38
N MET A 211 -11.02 2.80 -5.57
CA MET A 211 -10.10 1.78 -6.05
C MET A 211 -10.80 0.76 -6.95
N LEU A 212 -12.01 0.32 -6.59
CA LEU A 212 -12.78 -0.63 -7.39
C LEU A 212 -13.13 -0.04 -8.76
N LYS A 213 -13.68 1.18 -8.77
CA LYS A 213 -14.02 1.88 -10.00
C LYS A 213 -12.81 2.01 -10.92
N TRP A 214 -11.64 2.37 -10.36
CA TRP A 214 -10.41 2.48 -11.14
C TRP A 214 -10.06 1.16 -11.84
N ILE A 215 -10.15 0.05 -11.13
CA ILE A 215 -9.83 -1.27 -11.69
C ILE A 215 -10.86 -1.71 -12.74
N GLU A 216 -12.15 -1.38 -12.55
CA GLU A 216 -13.21 -1.72 -13.51
C GLU A 216 -13.16 -0.90 -14.80
N GLU A 217 -12.70 0.35 -14.75
CA GLU A 217 -12.63 1.25 -15.91
C GLU A 217 -11.44 0.96 -16.84
N HIS A 218 -10.43 0.23 -16.35
CA HIS A 218 -9.17 -0.04 -17.07
C HIS A 218 -9.09 -1.45 -17.65
#